data_AF-A0A8T4D913-F1
#
_entry.id   AF-A0A8T4D913-F1
#
_cell.length_a   1.000
_cell.length_b   1.000
_cell.length_c   1.000
_cell.angle_alpha   90.00
_cell.angle_beta   90.00
_cell.angle_gamma   90.00
#
_symmetry.space_group_name_H-M   'P 1'
#
loop_
_entity.id
_entity.type
_entity.pdbx_description
1 polymer ?
#
loop_
_entity_poly.entity_id
_entity_poly.type
_entity_poly.pdbx_seq_one_letter_code
_entity_poly.pdbx_strand_id
1 'polypeptide(L)'
;MAEITDVVCSLCGCVCDDIVLEVENNEVVKVKRGACSVGKAKLLGHHRIPHPMIRENGQLKEISYDEAIKKSAEILYKSRRPLMYGWSSTVCEADKVGVLLAEELGAVIDNTASVCHGPSVLAIQDVGLPSCTLGEVKNRADVIIYWGANPAYAHANHMKRYSYVSKGFWTQEGKKDKKLVIVDPRKTMTAKMADVFVQIKQGYDYPVFSALRAILRGHADIVPDEVGGVPKAQLLEIAEMVKGAKFVMTFFGMGVTHTGARHNNIVNAIQFTRAAHLHTKASIMPLRGHY
;
A
#
# COMPACT_ATOMS: atom_id res chain seq x y z
N MET A 1 -20.63 -13.44 27.29
CA MET A 1 -19.57 -12.63 26.66
C MET A 1 -18.40 -13.53 26.31
N ALA A 2 -17.99 -13.55 25.04
CA ALA A 2 -16.87 -14.33 24.53
C ALA A 2 -15.73 -13.40 24.10
N GLU A 3 -14.49 -13.81 24.35
CA GLU A 3 -13.31 -13.16 23.80
C GLU A 3 -12.85 -13.91 22.56
N ILE A 4 -12.61 -13.19 21.47
CA ILE A 4 -12.05 -13.75 20.24
C ILE A 4 -10.68 -13.09 20.01
N THR A 5 -9.64 -13.90 19.97
CA THR A 5 -8.25 -13.46 19.75
C THR A 5 -7.81 -13.70 18.31
N ASP A 6 -6.65 -13.11 17.96
CA ASP A 6 -5.96 -13.35 16.69
C ASP A 6 -6.83 -13.05 15.45
N VAL A 7 -7.73 -12.08 15.59
CA VAL A 7 -8.64 -11.67 14.53
C VAL A 7 -7.87 -10.89 13.47
N VAL A 8 -8.13 -11.21 12.20
CA VAL A 8 -7.51 -10.54 11.06
C VAL A 8 -8.34 -9.32 10.63
N CYS A 9 -7.67 -8.18 10.50
CA CYS A 9 -8.25 -6.95 9.99
C CYS A 9 -8.41 -7.00 8.47
N SER A 10 -9.64 -6.83 7.99
CA SER A 10 -9.99 -6.85 6.56
C SER A 10 -10.01 -5.46 5.91
N LEU A 11 -9.20 -4.50 6.37
CA LEU A 11 -9.29 -3.10 5.91
C LEU A 11 -8.16 -2.66 4.98
N CYS A 12 -6.91 -2.57 5.46
CA CYS A 12 -5.76 -2.12 4.67
C CYS A 12 -4.75 -3.25 4.51
N GLY A 13 -3.79 -3.09 3.60
CA GLY A 13 -2.78 -4.12 3.31
C GLY A 13 -1.81 -4.45 4.45
N CYS A 14 -1.97 -3.83 5.64
CA CYS A 14 -1.26 -4.28 6.85
C CYS A 14 -1.76 -5.61 7.38
N VAL A 15 -3.02 -5.97 7.09
CA VAL A 15 -3.68 -7.24 7.47
C VAL A 15 -3.36 -7.61 8.92
N CYS A 16 -3.71 -6.70 9.85
CA CYS A 16 -3.35 -6.88 11.26
C CYS A 16 -4.06 -8.11 11.83
N ASP A 17 -3.30 -9.09 12.32
CA ASP A 17 -3.73 -10.40 12.85
C ASP A 17 -3.65 -10.52 14.39
N ASP A 18 -3.47 -9.41 15.11
CA ASP A 18 -3.33 -9.36 16.57
C ASP A 18 -4.54 -8.74 17.29
N ILE A 19 -5.69 -8.73 16.61
CA ILE A 19 -6.91 -8.07 17.11
C ILE A 19 -7.62 -8.97 18.12
N VAL A 20 -8.05 -8.36 19.22
CA VAL A 20 -8.87 -9.02 20.24
C VAL A 20 -10.22 -8.32 20.33
N LEU A 21 -11.30 -9.09 20.24
CA LEU A 21 -12.69 -8.64 20.27
C LEU A 21 -13.42 -9.16 21.51
N GLU A 22 -14.36 -8.37 22.03
CA GLU A 22 -15.43 -8.86 22.91
C GLU A 22 -16.69 -9.03 22.07
N VAL A 23 -17.30 -10.21 22.16
CA VAL A 23 -18.55 -10.56 21.48
C VAL A 23 -19.61 -10.92 22.51
N GLU A 24 -20.79 -10.35 22.36
CA GLU A 24 -21.95 -10.62 23.19
C GLU A 24 -23.19 -10.67 22.31
N ASN A 25 -24.07 -11.64 22.53
CA ASN A 25 -25.30 -11.82 21.75
C ASN A 25 -25.07 -11.81 20.21
N ASN A 26 -23.98 -12.44 19.77
CA ASN A 26 -23.55 -12.50 18.37
C ASN A 26 -23.18 -11.13 17.74
N GLU A 27 -22.88 -10.13 18.57
CA GLU A 27 -22.44 -8.80 18.14
C GLU A 27 -21.06 -8.45 18.70
N VAL A 28 -20.24 -7.76 17.90
CA VAL A 28 -18.96 -7.22 18.35
C VAL A 28 -19.23 -5.95 19.16
N VAL A 29 -19.18 -6.07 20.49
CA VAL A 29 -19.44 -4.94 21.39
C VAL A 29 -18.20 -4.09 21.66
N LYS A 30 -17.00 -4.67 21.49
CA LYS A 30 -15.74 -3.97 21.75
C LYS A 30 -14.56 -4.54 20.97
N VAL A 31 -13.66 -3.64 20.57
CA VAL A 31 -12.31 -3.98 20.12
C VAL A 31 -11.34 -3.67 21.26
N LYS A 32 -10.81 -4.70 21.93
CA LYS A 32 -9.91 -4.56 23.09
C LYS A 32 -8.55 -3.99 22.68
N ARG A 33 -7.92 -4.56 21.65
CA ARG A 33 -6.59 -4.16 21.15
C ARG A 33 -6.35 -4.61 19.72
N GLY A 34 -5.18 -4.25 19.17
CA GLY A 34 -4.70 -4.65 17.85
C GLY A 34 -5.15 -3.72 16.71
N ALA A 35 -6.42 -3.29 16.70
CA ALA A 35 -6.93 -2.42 15.63
C ALA A 35 -6.54 -0.95 15.79
N CYS A 36 -6.29 -0.26 14.67
CA CYS A 36 -6.27 1.21 14.63
C CYS A 36 -7.71 1.79 14.66
N SER A 37 -7.85 3.12 14.69
CA SER A 37 -9.16 3.80 14.69
C SER A 37 -10.06 3.38 13.53
N VAL A 38 -9.51 3.27 12.32
CA VAL A 38 -10.28 2.88 11.12
C VAL A 38 -10.66 1.39 11.15
N GLY A 39 -9.75 0.52 11.59
CA GLY A 39 -10.04 -0.90 11.78
C GLY A 39 -11.13 -1.12 12.84
N LYS A 40 -11.07 -0.37 13.95
CA LYS A 40 -12.09 -0.39 15.00
C LYS A 40 -13.46 0.06 14.48
N ALA A 41 -13.50 1.13 13.69
CA ALA A 41 -14.75 1.59 13.07
C ALA A 41 -15.39 0.54 12.17
N LYS A 42 -14.58 -0.20 11.38
CA LYS A 42 -15.09 -1.31 10.54
C LYS A 42 -15.63 -2.47 11.38
N LEU A 43 -14.94 -2.84 12.46
CA LEU A 43 -15.26 -4.00 13.29
C LEU A 43 -16.47 -3.80 14.21
N LEU A 44 -16.70 -2.57 14.67
CA LEU A 44 -17.88 -2.23 15.51
C LEU A 44 -19.17 -2.04 14.70
N GLY A 45 -19.11 -2.22 13.38
CA GLY A 45 -20.27 -2.08 12.52
C GLY A 45 -20.54 -0.65 12.07
N HIS A 46 -21.41 -0.57 11.07
CA HIS A 46 -21.85 0.62 10.35
C HIS A 46 -23.23 0.31 9.77
N HIS A 47 -23.88 1.29 9.12
CA HIS A 47 -25.15 1.06 8.45
C HIS A 47 -25.08 -0.15 7.52
N ARG A 48 -25.90 -1.16 7.81
CA ARG A 48 -25.96 -2.42 7.07
C ARG A 48 -27.23 -2.43 6.22
N ILE A 49 -27.07 -2.78 4.94
CA ILE A 49 -28.20 -3.09 4.05
C ILE A 49 -28.64 -4.53 4.35
N PRO A 50 -29.88 -4.77 4.84
CA PRO A 50 -30.32 -6.11 5.24
C PRO A 50 -30.90 -6.94 4.10
N HIS A 51 -31.44 -6.29 3.06
CA HIS A 51 -32.15 -6.93 1.95
C HIS A 51 -31.58 -6.51 0.59
N PRO A 52 -31.58 -7.40 -0.41
CA PRO A 52 -31.38 -7.02 -1.80
C PRO A 52 -32.41 -5.97 -2.24
N MET A 53 -32.02 -5.06 -3.13
CA MET A 53 -32.89 -4.01 -3.63
C MET A 53 -32.78 -3.89 -5.15
N ILE A 54 -33.90 -3.53 -5.79
CA ILE A 54 -33.97 -3.14 -7.20
C ILE A 54 -34.38 -1.68 -7.31
N ARG A 55 -33.91 -0.98 -8.35
CA ARG A 55 -34.32 0.40 -8.62
C ARG A 55 -35.49 0.44 -9.60
N GLU A 56 -36.63 0.95 -9.16
CA GLU A 56 -37.84 1.16 -9.96
C GLU A 56 -38.26 2.62 -9.86
N ASN A 57 -38.47 3.30 -10.98
CA ASN A 57 -38.87 4.72 -11.03
C ASN A 57 -38.02 5.65 -10.15
N GLY A 58 -36.70 5.38 -10.09
CA GLY A 58 -35.74 6.13 -9.28
C GLY A 58 -35.65 5.72 -7.81
N GLN A 59 -36.59 4.92 -7.29
CA GLN A 59 -36.62 4.48 -5.90
C GLN A 59 -36.06 3.06 -5.73
N LEU A 60 -35.44 2.78 -4.57
CA LEU A 60 -34.99 1.44 -4.22
C LEU A 60 -36.13 0.68 -3.52
N LYS A 61 -36.38 -0.53 -3.97
CA LYS A 61 -37.41 -1.43 -3.42
C LYS A 61 -36.77 -2.75 -3.04
N GLU A 62 -37.08 -3.23 -1.84
CA GLU A 62 -36.61 -4.52 -1.34
C GLU A 62 -37.20 -5.68 -2.15
N ILE A 63 -36.36 -6.67 -2.46
CA ILE A 63 -36.72 -7.88 -3.20
C ILE A 63 -36.03 -9.11 -2.60
N SER A 64 -36.47 -10.31 -2.99
CA SER A 64 -35.83 -11.56 -2.57
C SER A 64 -34.45 -11.75 -3.20
N TYR A 65 -33.61 -12.60 -2.59
CA TYR A 65 -32.34 -13.00 -3.19
C TYR A 65 -32.52 -13.70 -4.54
N ASP A 66 -33.50 -14.59 -4.67
CA ASP A 66 -33.77 -15.31 -5.93
C ASP A 66 -34.11 -14.34 -7.07
N GLU A 67 -34.92 -13.33 -6.79
CA GLU A 67 -35.27 -12.29 -7.75
C GLU A 67 -34.05 -11.44 -8.12
N ALA A 68 -33.27 -11.00 -7.13
CA ALA A 68 -32.08 -10.17 -7.34
C ALA A 68 -31.01 -10.91 -8.17
N ILE A 69 -30.77 -12.19 -7.86
CA ILE A 69 -29.82 -13.04 -8.57
C ILE A 69 -30.29 -13.27 -10.00
N LYS A 70 -31.57 -13.64 -10.21
CA LYS A 70 -32.12 -13.86 -11.55
C LYS A 70 -32.00 -12.61 -12.42
N LYS A 71 -32.36 -11.44 -11.90
CA LYS A 71 -32.23 -10.16 -12.63
C LYS A 71 -30.78 -9.83 -12.95
N SER A 72 -29.86 -10.04 -12.02
CA SER A 72 -28.43 -9.82 -12.23
C SER A 72 -27.87 -10.76 -13.33
N ALA A 73 -28.25 -12.05 -13.28
CA ALA A 73 -27.86 -13.03 -14.29
C ALA A 73 -28.42 -12.69 -15.68
N GLU A 74 -29.68 -12.24 -15.77
CA GLU A 74 -30.29 -11.79 -17.03
C GLU A 74 -29.52 -10.60 -17.65
N ILE A 75 -29.06 -9.65 -16.84
CA ILE A 75 -28.25 -8.50 -17.29
C ILE A 75 -26.91 -8.99 -17.83
N LEU A 76 -26.21 -9.83 -17.07
CA LEU A 76 -24.90 -10.36 -17.45
C LEU A 76 -24.98 -11.20 -18.74
N TYR A 77 -25.96 -12.10 -18.84
CA TYR A 77 -26.17 -12.96 -20.00
C TYR A 77 -26.48 -12.17 -21.29
N LYS A 78 -27.25 -11.08 -21.19
CA LYS A 78 -27.59 -10.22 -22.34
C LYS A 78 -26.48 -9.24 -22.72
N SER A 79 -25.43 -9.12 -21.91
CA SER A 79 -24.36 -8.15 -22.13
C SER A 79 -23.39 -8.62 -23.21
N ARG A 80 -23.01 -7.73 -24.13
CA ARG A 80 -22.01 -8.04 -25.16
C ARG A 80 -20.56 -7.91 -24.67
N ARG A 81 -20.34 -7.12 -23.61
CA ARG A 81 -19.02 -6.85 -23.01
C ARG A 81 -19.16 -6.50 -21.53
N PRO A 82 -19.56 -7.46 -20.68
CA PRO A 82 -19.75 -7.20 -19.26
C PRO A 82 -18.41 -6.85 -18.56
N LEU A 83 -18.46 -5.92 -17.61
CA LEU A 83 -17.35 -5.59 -16.70
C LEU A 83 -17.72 -6.06 -15.29
N MET A 84 -16.81 -6.82 -14.70
CA MET A 84 -16.90 -7.37 -13.36
C MET A 84 -15.77 -6.76 -12.50
N TYR A 85 -16.10 -5.71 -11.73
CA TYR A 85 -15.12 -4.86 -11.05
C TYR A 85 -15.26 -4.85 -9.52
N GLY A 86 -14.14 -4.76 -8.81
CA GLY A 86 -14.10 -4.54 -7.35
C GLY A 86 -13.13 -5.47 -6.63
N TRP A 87 -13.65 -6.61 -6.16
CA TRP A 87 -12.94 -7.80 -5.61
C TRP A 87 -12.02 -7.58 -4.41
N SER A 88 -11.49 -6.39 -4.18
CA SER A 88 -10.40 -6.13 -3.24
C SER A 88 -10.81 -6.13 -1.77
N SER A 89 -12.11 -6.27 -1.50
CA SER A 89 -12.73 -6.28 -0.16
C SER A 89 -13.54 -7.57 0.11
N THR A 90 -13.21 -8.67 -0.58
CA THR A 90 -13.76 -10.02 -0.32
C THR A 90 -12.63 -11.04 -0.10
N VAL A 91 -12.98 -12.31 0.06
CA VAL A 91 -12.03 -13.43 0.24
C VAL A 91 -11.65 -14.05 -1.11
N CYS A 92 -10.48 -14.71 -1.16
CA CYS A 92 -9.95 -15.33 -2.38
C CYS A 92 -10.88 -16.39 -3.01
N GLU A 93 -11.68 -17.09 -2.19
CA GLU A 93 -12.66 -18.06 -2.67
C GLU A 93 -13.73 -17.39 -3.53
N ALA A 94 -14.17 -16.18 -3.15
CA ALA A 94 -15.15 -15.41 -3.93
C ALA A 94 -14.51 -14.87 -5.22
N ASP A 95 -13.26 -14.40 -5.16
CA ASP A 95 -12.51 -13.96 -6.34
C ASP A 95 -12.36 -15.10 -7.35
N LYS A 96 -12.07 -16.32 -6.89
CA LYS A 96 -11.99 -17.52 -7.74
C LYS A 96 -13.31 -17.78 -8.48
N VAL A 97 -14.44 -17.72 -7.77
CA VAL A 97 -15.76 -17.87 -8.40
C VAL A 97 -16.03 -16.73 -9.38
N GLY A 98 -15.62 -15.50 -9.06
CA GLY A 98 -15.71 -14.35 -9.94
C GLY A 98 -14.96 -14.53 -11.26
N VAL A 99 -13.75 -15.09 -11.21
CA VAL A 99 -12.94 -15.42 -12.41
C VAL A 99 -13.65 -16.44 -13.28
N LEU A 100 -14.13 -17.54 -12.69
CA LEU A 100 -14.86 -18.58 -13.44
C LEU A 100 -16.14 -18.04 -14.09
N LEU A 101 -16.87 -17.18 -13.39
CA LEU A 101 -18.05 -16.51 -13.93
C LEU A 101 -17.68 -15.55 -15.07
N ALA A 102 -16.56 -14.83 -14.96
CA ALA A 102 -16.09 -13.95 -16.02
C ALA A 102 -15.70 -14.73 -17.29
N GLU A 103 -15.07 -15.90 -17.12
CA GLU A 103 -14.76 -16.81 -18.24
C GLU A 103 -16.03 -17.29 -18.94
N GLU A 104 -17.02 -17.78 -18.19
CA GLU A 104 -18.32 -18.24 -18.73
C GLU A 104 -19.05 -17.14 -19.53
N LEU A 105 -18.95 -15.89 -19.07
CA LEU A 105 -19.63 -14.74 -19.68
C LEU A 105 -18.83 -14.07 -20.81
N GLY A 106 -17.55 -14.42 -21.01
CA GLY A 106 -16.64 -13.62 -21.83
C GLY A 106 -16.47 -12.18 -21.31
N ALA A 107 -16.52 -12.00 -19.99
CA ALA A 107 -16.44 -10.70 -19.31
C ALA A 107 -15.00 -10.19 -19.19
N VAL A 108 -14.88 -8.87 -18.99
CA VAL A 108 -13.66 -8.28 -18.42
C VAL A 108 -13.78 -8.33 -16.91
N ILE A 109 -12.83 -8.98 -16.24
CA ILE A 109 -12.68 -8.93 -14.79
C ILE A 109 -11.49 -8.03 -14.42
N ASP A 110 -11.71 -7.10 -13.50
CA ASP A 110 -10.68 -6.17 -13.03
C ASP A 110 -10.92 -5.82 -11.56
N ASN A 111 -9.88 -5.45 -10.83
CA ASN A 111 -10.00 -5.05 -9.44
C ASN A 111 -9.46 -3.63 -9.23
N THR A 112 -9.46 -3.17 -7.98
CA THR A 112 -9.10 -1.78 -7.70
C THR A 112 -7.61 -1.50 -7.81
N ALA A 113 -6.79 -2.49 -8.20
CA ALA A 113 -5.42 -2.24 -8.62
C ALA A 113 -5.37 -1.27 -9.80
N SER A 114 -6.30 -1.33 -10.77
CA SER A 114 -6.28 -0.44 -11.95
C SER A 114 -6.34 1.06 -11.59
N VAL A 115 -6.86 1.40 -10.40
CA VAL A 115 -6.90 2.76 -9.84
C VAL A 115 -6.02 2.96 -8.60
N CYS A 116 -5.08 2.04 -8.33
CA CYS A 116 -4.21 2.05 -7.16
C CYS A 116 -2.77 1.66 -7.52
N HIS A 117 -2.40 0.39 -7.33
CA HIS A 117 -1.06 -0.15 -7.57
C HIS A 117 -0.91 -0.88 -8.92
N GLY A 118 -1.86 -0.73 -9.84
CA GLY A 118 -1.78 -1.22 -11.22
C GLY A 118 -0.53 -0.73 -11.94
N PRO A 119 -0.13 0.56 -11.83
CA PRO A 119 1.15 1.04 -12.32
C PRO A 119 2.36 0.31 -11.72
N SER A 120 2.25 -0.18 -10.48
CA SER A 120 3.30 -0.99 -9.86
C SER A 120 3.35 -2.38 -10.47
N VAL A 121 2.21 -3.00 -10.78
CA VAL A 121 2.15 -4.31 -11.46
C VAL A 121 2.85 -4.23 -12.82
N LEU A 122 2.55 -3.21 -13.62
CA LEU A 122 3.20 -2.98 -14.92
C LEU A 122 4.72 -2.85 -14.78
N ALA A 123 5.19 -2.01 -13.85
CA ALA A 123 6.62 -1.83 -13.62
C ALA A 123 7.32 -3.13 -13.17
N ILE A 124 6.67 -3.94 -12.34
CA ILE A 124 7.20 -5.22 -11.89
C ILE A 124 7.28 -6.22 -13.04
N GLN A 125 6.33 -6.20 -13.98
CA GLN A 125 6.39 -7.03 -15.18
C GLN A 125 7.57 -6.62 -16.08
N ASP A 126 7.84 -5.32 -16.20
CA ASP A 126 8.94 -4.81 -17.04
C ASP A 126 10.32 -5.09 -16.44
N VAL A 127 10.49 -4.87 -15.14
CA VAL A 127 11.82 -4.86 -14.51
C VAL A 127 11.95 -5.76 -13.29
N GLY A 128 10.94 -6.52 -12.87
CA GLY A 128 10.99 -7.38 -11.68
C GLY A 128 10.89 -6.61 -10.35
N LEU A 129 10.91 -7.32 -9.22
CA LEU A 129 10.72 -6.74 -7.88
C LEU A 129 11.74 -7.25 -6.85
N PRO A 130 12.73 -6.44 -6.43
CA PRO A 130 13.62 -6.78 -5.32
C PRO A 130 12.95 -6.45 -3.96
N SER A 131 12.04 -7.31 -3.50
CA SER A 131 11.30 -7.14 -2.23
C SER A 131 11.77 -8.09 -1.12
N CYS A 132 11.12 -8.02 0.04
CA CYS A 132 11.29 -8.90 1.19
C CYS A 132 9.94 -9.00 1.96
N THR A 133 9.89 -9.76 3.05
CA THR A 133 8.71 -9.78 3.95
C THR A 133 8.81 -8.70 5.02
N LEU A 134 7.68 -8.31 5.62
CA LEU A 134 7.67 -7.33 6.73
C LEU A 134 8.46 -7.81 7.97
N GLY A 135 8.68 -9.12 8.13
CA GLY A 135 9.55 -9.67 9.16
C GLY A 135 11.02 -9.30 8.95
N GLU A 136 11.49 -9.31 7.70
CA GLU A 136 12.86 -8.86 7.36
C GLU A 136 13.03 -7.37 7.64
N VAL A 137 12.04 -6.55 7.29
CA VAL A 137 12.05 -5.11 7.57
C VAL A 137 12.13 -4.85 9.07
N LYS A 138 11.24 -5.48 9.86
CA LYS A 138 11.23 -5.34 11.33
C LYS A 138 12.60 -5.67 11.91
N ASN A 139 13.16 -6.81 11.50
CA ASN A 139 14.34 -7.38 12.13
C ASN A 139 15.67 -6.77 11.69
N ARG A 140 15.77 -6.24 10.46
CA ARG A 140 17.07 -5.87 9.86
C ARG A 140 17.16 -4.44 9.35
N ALA A 141 16.06 -3.84 8.88
CA ALA A 141 16.12 -2.53 8.23
C ALA A 141 16.55 -1.44 9.21
N ASP A 142 17.64 -0.74 8.91
CA ASP A 142 18.18 0.40 9.65
C ASP A 142 18.02 1.72 8.89
N VAL A 143 17.67 1.68 7.60
CA VAL A 143 17.17 2.85 6.85
C VAL A 143 15.82 2.52 6.23
N ILE A 144 14.82 3.33 6.53
CA ILE A 144 13.46 3.19 6.02
C ILE A 144 13.08 4.45 5.25
N ILE A 145 12.70 4.27 4.00
CA ILE A 145 12.26 5.35 3.11
C ILE A 145 10.77 5.15 2.86
N TYR A 146 9.93 6.15 3.19
CA TYR A 146 8.57 6.23 2.65
C TYR A 146 8.53 7.25 1.54
N TRP A 147 8.19 6.80 0.33
CA TRP A 147 8.13 7.63 -0.87
C TRP A 147 6.69 7.77 -1.35
N GLY A 148 6.18 9.01 -1.36
CA GLY A 148 4.82 9.30 -1.80
C GLY A 148 3.76 8.54 -0.99
N ALA A 149 4.00 8.36 0.31
CA ALA A 149 3.16 7.58 1.20
C ALA A 149 3.00 8.23 2.58
N ASN A 150 1.80 8.10 3.14
CA ASN A 150 1.46 8.61 4.48
C ASN A 150 0.90 7.48 5.37
N PRO A 151 1.73 6.51 5.78
CA PRO A 151 1.30 5.35 6.57
C PRO A 151 0.66 5.75 7.91
N ALA A 152 1.02 6.88 8.53
CA ALA A 152 0.37 7.34 9.75
C ALA A 152 -1.16 7.52 9.60
N TYR A 153 -1.63 7.79 8.38
CA TYR A 153 -3.05 7.95 8.07
C TYR A 153 -3.63 6.73 7.34
N ALA A 154 -2.95 6.23 6.31
CA ALA A 154 -3.48 5.17 5.43
C ALA A 154 -3.25 3.74 5.97
N HIS A 155 -2.20 3.54 6.77
CA HIS A 155 -1.74 2.24 7.25
C HIS A 155 -1.26 2.36 8.70
N ALA A 156 -2.10 2.90 9.59
CA ALA A 156 -1.69 3.45 10.88
C ALA A 156 -0.80 2.53 11.76
N ASN A 157 -1.03 1.22 11.71
CA ASN A 157 -0.25 0.24 12.47
C ASN A 157 1.09 -0.15 11.80
N HIS A 158 1.33 0.20 10.55
CA HIS A 158 2.48 -0.27 9.76
C HIS A 158 3.82 0.08 10.41
N MET A 159 4.00 1.35 10.81
CA MET A 159 5.24 1.80 11.44
C MET A 159 5.47 1.14 12.79
N LYS A 160 4.40 0.97 13.58
CA LYS A 160 4.43 0.33 14.90
C LYS A 160 4.78 -1.15 14.82
N ARG A 161 4.19 -1.87 13.85
CA ARG A 161 4.28 -3.32 13.76
C ARG A 161 5.50 -3.82 13.00
N TYR A 162 5.92 -3.12 11.95
CA TYR A 162 6.77 -3.73 10.92
C TYR A 162 8.00 -2.93 10.50
N SER A 163 8.11 -1.66 10.86
CA SER A 163 9.14 -0.78 10.29
C SER A 163 9.72 0.20 11.31
N TYR A 164 9.48 1.50 11.15
CA TYR A 164 10.30 2.52 11.82
C TYR A 164 10.23 2.48 13.36
N VAL A 165 9.06 2.18 13.93
CA VAL A 165 8.90 2.15 15.38
C VAL A 165 9.15 0.76 15.96
N SER A 166 8.99 -0.29 15.16
CA SER A 166 9.09 -1.67 15.64
C SER A 166 10.50 -2.03 16.10
N LYS A 167 10.58 -2.76 17.21
CA LYS A 167 11.81 -3.42 17.66
C LYS A 167 11.98 -4.75 16.94
N GLY A 168 13.20 -5.02 16.51
CA GLY A 168 13.56 -6.21 15.76
C GLY A 168 14.79 -6.90 16.33
N PHE A 169 15.11 -8.07 15.79
CA PHE A 169 16.25 -8.87 16.27
C PHE A 169 17.59 -8.11 16.23
N TRP A 170 17.88 -7.41 15.13
CA TRP A 170 19.12 -6.63 14.94
C TRP A 170 18.93 -5.12 15.16
N THR A 171 17.71 -4.68 15.47
CA THR A 171 17.34 -3.28 15.72
C THR A 171 16.50 -3.22 17.00
N GLN A 172 17.12 -3.59 18.12
CA GLN A 172 16.46 -3.85 19.40
C GLN A 172 15.95 -2.57 20.08
N GLU A 173 16.59 -1.43 19.79
CA GLU A 173 16.17 -0.12 20.27
C GLU A 173 15.12 0.54 19.36
N GLY A 174 14.66 -0.16 18.32
CA GLY A 174 13.59 0.30 17.42
C GLY A 174 13.99 1.58 16.70
N LYS A 175 13.29 2.69 16.97
CA LYS A 175 13.55 3.99 16.34
C LYS A 175 15.00 4.46 16.47
N LYS A 176 15.69 4.16 17.58
CA LYS A 176 17.07 4.64 17.78
C LYS A 176 18.08 3.96 16.84
N ASP A 177 17.78 2.73 16.42
CA ASP A 177 18.60 1.95 15.49
C ASP A 177 18.22 2.18 14.03
N LYS A 178 17.21 3.03 13.75
CA LYS A 178 16.62 3.20 12.43
C LYS A 178 16.60 4.68 12.03
N LYS A 179 16.87 4.95 10.76
CA LYS A 179 16.68 6.27 10.14
C LYS A 179 15.44 6.27 9.26
N LEU A 180 14.65 7.34 9.36
CA LEU A 180 13.43 7.54 8.59
C LEU A 180 13.60 8.67 7.59
N VAL A 181 13.54 8.33 6.30
CA VAL A 181 13.46 9.29 5.21
C VAL A 181 12.03 9.34 4.69
N ILE A 182 11.46 10.53 4.61
CA ILE A 182 10.12 10.75 4.03
C ILE A 182 10.26 11.64 2.79
N VAL A 183 9.78 11.15 1.65
CA VAL A 183 9.73 11.89 0.39
C VAL A 183 8.27 12.16 0.05
N ASP A 184 7.82 13.40 0.21
CA ASP A 184 6.44 13.81 -0.07
C ASP A 184 6.40 15.32 -0.36
N PRO A 185 5.59 15.81 -1.32
CA PRO A 185 5.42 17.24 -1.54
C PRO A 185 4.81 17.97 -0.33
N ARG A 186 4.12 17.26 0.57
CA ARG A 186 3.43 17.80 1.74
C ARG A 186 4.10 17.38 3.03
N LYS A 187 4.10 18.28 4.02
CA LYS A 187 4.47 17.98 5.41
C LYS A 187 3.35 17.21 6.12
N THR A 188 3.20 15.93 5.75
CA THR A 188 2.17 15.02 6.32
C THR A 188 2.43 14.68 7.79
N MET A 189 1.46 14.01 8.43
CA MET A 189 1.64 13.44 9.77
C MET A 189 2.84 12.48 9.84
N THR A 190 3.08 11.69 8.79
CA THR A 190 4.26 10.81 8.71
C THR A 190 5.56 11.64 8.59
N ALA A 191 5.55 12.73 7.79
CA ALA A 191 6.72 13.59 7.62
C ALA A 191 7.22 14.22 8.93
N LYS A 192 6.34 14.49 9.90
CA LYS A 192 6.71 15.00 11.23
C LYS A 192 7.57 14.04 12.05
N MET A 193 7.63 12.76 11.67
CA MET A 193 8.42 11.73 12.34
C MET A 193 9.79 11.52 11.67
N ALA A 194 10.04 12.15 10.53
CA ALA A 194 11.22 11.89 9.70
C ALA A 194 12.51 12.39 10.37
N ASP A 195 13.58 11.62 10.24
CA ASP A 195 14.93 12.11 10.46
C ASP A 195 15.33 13.03 9.28
N VAL A 196 14.95 12.65 8.06
CA VAL A 196 15.17 13.44 6.83
C VAL A 196 13.85 13.58 6.07
N PHE A 197 13.40 14.81 5.88
CA PHE A 197 12.25 15.12 5.04
C PHE A 197 12.68 15.75 3.72
N VAL A 198 12.29 15.11 2.62
CA VAL A 198 12.59 15.54 1.26
C VAL A 198 11.31 16.08 0.64
N GLN A 199 11.21 17.40 0.57
CA GLN A 199 10.05 18.06 0.01
C GLN A 199 10.18 18.18 -1.51
N ILE A 200 9.82 17.10 -2.20
CA ILE A 200 9.87 17.04 -3.66
C ILE A 200 8.78 17.90 -4.30
N LYS A 201 9.06 18.47 -5.48
CA LYS A 201 8.03 19.06 -6.34
C LYS A 201 7.10 17.96 -6.85
N GLN A 202 5.80 18.17 -6.73
CA GLN A 202 4.80 17.19 -7.13
C GLN A 202 4.98 16.75 -8.60
N GLY A 203 5.07 15.43 -8.83
CA GLY A 203 5.24 14.85 -10.16
C GLY A 203 6.68 14.75 -10.66
N TYR A 204 7.67 15.15 -9.85
CA TYR A 204 9.09 15.07 -10.20
C TYR A 204 9.82 13.86 -9.58
N ASP A 205 9.07 12.84 -9.15
CA ASP A 205 9.63 11.60 -8.58
C ASP A 205 10.61 10.91 -9.54
N TYR A 206 10.26 10.82 -10.82
CA TYR A 206 11.12 10.21 -11.84
C TYR A 206 12.51 10.86 -11.94
N PRO A 207 12.66 12.18 -12.21
CA PRO A 207 13.99 12.78 -12.29
C PRO A 207 14.77 12.68 -10.98
N VAL A 208 14.11 12.75 -9.81
CA VAL A 208 14.80 12.58 -8.51
C VAL A 208 15.34 11.16 -8.34
N PHE A 209 14.57 10.12 -8.68
CA PHE A 209 15.09 8.75 -8.71
C PHE A 209 16.27 8.60 -9.69
N SER A 210 16.20 9.23 -10.87
CA SER A 210 17.31 9.21 -11.84
C SER A 210 18.58 9.86 -11.28
N ALA A 211 18.46 10.98 -10.57
CA ALA A 211 19.59 11.65 -9.93
C ALA A 211 20.22 10.79 -8.83
N LEU A 212 19.41 10.22 -7.93
CA LEU A 212 19.89 9.31 -6.89
C LEU A 212 20.59 8.07 -7.49
N ARG A 213 20.05 7.51 -8.58
CA ARG A 213 20.69 6.40 -9.31
C ARG A 213 22.04 6.79 -9.89
N ALA A 214 22.14 7.97 -10.49
CA ALA A 214 23.40 8.48 -11.04
C ALA A 214 24.45 8.63 -9.93
N ILE A 215 24.09 9.23 -8.80
CA ILE A 215 24.97 9.37 -7.62
C ILE A 215 25.44 8.02 -7.11
N LEU A 216 24.51 7.06 -6.89
CA LEU A 216 24.85 5.71 -6.44
C LEU A 216 25.73 4.94 -7.43
N ARG A 217 25.80 5.36 -8.70
CA ARG A 217 26.67 4.78 -9.72
C ARG A 217 27.98 5.54 -9.92
N GLY A 218 28.27 6.53 -9.09
CA GLY A 218 29.50 7.31 -9.17
C GLY A 218 29.45 8.47 -10.17
N HIS A 219 28.27 8.82 -10.68
CA HIS A 219 28.06 9.91 -11.64
C HIS A 219 27.40 11.12 -10.97
N ALA A 220 27.92 11.53 -9.81
CA ALA A 220 27.39 12.70 -9.09
C ALA A 220 27.77 14.02 -9.78
N ASP A 221 28.81 14.04 -10.60
CA ASP A 221 29.30 15.16 -11.38
C ASP A 221 28.27 15.67 -12.39
N ILE A 222 27.52 14.77 -13.04
CA ILE A 222 26.50 15.12 -14.04
C ILE A 222 25.14 15.52 -13.43
N VAL A 223 24.96 15.36 -12.12
CA VAL A 223 23.71 15.72 -11.46
C VAL A 223 23.63 17.24 -11.27
N PRO A 224 22.56 17.91 -11.73
CA PRO A 224 22.37 19.35 -11.53
C PRO A 224 22.31 19.74 -10.04
N ASP A 225 22.49 21.03 -9.75
CA ASP A 225 22.45 21.56 -8.37
C ASP A 225 21.08 21.42 -7.70
N GLU A 226 20.01 21.28 -8.47
CA GLU A 226 18.67 20.96 -7.98
C GLU A 226 17.97 20.02 -8.98
N VAL A 227 17.28 19.00 -8.46
CA VAL A 227 16.44 18.11 -9.26
C VAL A 227 15.08 17.98 -8.59
N GLY A 228 14.00 18.35 -9.29
CA GLY A 228 12.64 18.18 -8.78
C GLY A 228 12.36 18.94 -7.49
N GLY A 229 12.96 20.12 -7.28
CA GLY A 229 12.85 20.89 -6.03
C GLY A 229 13.73 20.37 -4.89
N VAL A 230 14.58 19.37 -5.14
CA VAL A 230 15.49 18.80 -4.15
C VAL A 230 16.93 19.24 -4.46
N PRO A 231 17.60 19.97 -3.56
CA PRO A 231 19.00 20.36 -3.75
C PRO A 231 19.92 19.15 -3.85
N LYS A 232 20.94 19.23 -4.70
CA LYS A 232 21.96 18.18 -4.89
C LYS A 232 22.61 17.76 -3.59
N ALA A 233 22.86 18.69 -2.67
CA ALA A 233 23.41 18.40 -1.35
C ALA A 233 22.53 17.42 -0.56
N GLN A 234 21.20 17.57 -0.61
CA GLN A 234 20.26 16.65 0.04
C GLN A 234 20.19 15.29 -0.68
N LEU A 235 20.32 15.27 -2.02
CA LEU A 235 20.42 14.02 -2.78
C LEU A 235 21.68 13.23 -2.42
N LEU A 236 22.81 13.92 -2.24
CA LEU A 236 24.07 13.33 -1.77
C LEU A 236 23.92 12.79 -0.35
N GLU A 237 23.30 13.53 0.57
CA GLU A 237 23.00 13.07 1.93
C GLU A 237 22.20 11.76 1.94
N ILE A 238 21.14 11.67 1.14
CA ILE A 238 20.33 10.45 1.02
C ILE A 238 21.17 9.30 0.45
N ALA A 239 21.99 9.56 -0.58
CA ALA A 239 22.83 8.54 -1.19
C ALA A 239 23.91 8.03 -0.22
N GLU A 240 24.54 8.89 0.57
CA GLU A 240 25.47 8.46 1.63
C GLU A 240 24.76 7.65 2.71
N MET A 241 23.57 8.07 3.15
CA MET A 241 22.77 7.31 4.10
C MET A 241 22.43 5.91 3.57
N VAL A 242 22.06 5.81 2.29
CA VAL A 242 21.79 4.54 1.63
C VAL A 242 23.06 3.68 1.57
N LYS A 243 24.21 4.23 1.16
CA LYS A 243 25.46 3.48 1.08
C LYS A 243 25.95 2.99 2.44
N GLY A 244 25.75 3.79 3.51
CA GLY A 244 26.16 3.47 4.87
C GLY A 244 25.21 2.55 5.64
N ALA A 245 24.03 2.24 5.10
CA ALA A 245 23.04 1.38 5.74
C ALA A 245 23.48 -0.10 5.74
N LYS A 246 22.96 -0.89 6.67
CA LYS A 246 23.05 -2.37 6.63
C LYS A 246 21.91 -2.97 5.81
N PHE A 247 20.71 -2.38 5.91
CA PHE A 247 19.54 -2.78 5.15
C PHE A 247 18.63 -1.57 4.91
N VAL A 248 18.46 -1.21 3.63
CA VAL A 248 17.53 -0.17 3.18
C VAL A 248 16.19 -0.79 2.79
N MET A 249 15.10 -0.26 3.35
CA MET A 249 13.74 -0.60 2.95
C MET A 249 13.01 0.62 2.39
N THR A 250 12.63 0.58 1.11
CA THR A 250 11.80 1.62 0.48
C THR A 250 10.34 1.18 0.36
N PHE A 251 9.46 1.84 1.08
CA PHE A 251 8.02 1.72 0.92
C PHE A 251 7.49 2.84 0.03
N PHE A 252 6.56 2.53 -0.86
CA PHE A 252 5.98 3.55 -1.74
C PHE A 252 4.47 3.43 -1.88
N GLY A 253 3.81 4.56 -2.15
CA GLY A 253 2.36 4.66 -2.19
C GLY A 253 1.82 5.44 -3.39
N MET A 254 0.64 6.03 -3.24
CA MET A 254 -0.09 6.67 -4.33
C MET A 254 0.59 7.92 -4.88
N GLY A 255 1.48 8.54 -4.09
CA GLY A 255 2.26 9.69 -4.53
C GLY A 255 3.22 9.41 -5.69
N VAL A 256 3.49 8.13 -6.00
CA VAL A 256 4.28 7.71 -7.17
C VAL A 256 3.47 6.96 -8.23
N THR A 257 2.36 6.32 -7.86
CA THR A 257 1.51 5.58 -8.82
C THR A 257 0.53 6.50 -9.56
N HIS A 258 0.06 7.57 -8.91
CA HIS A 258 -0.99 8.46 -9.47
C HIS A 258 -0.44 9.77 -10.06
N THR A 259 0.87 10.01 -9.97
CA THR A 259 1.51 11.26 -10.38
C THR A 259 2.40 11.05 -11.60
N GLY A 260 2.62 12.11 -12.36
CA GLY A 260 3.64 12.18 -13.42
C GLY A 260 3.70 10.93 -14.31
N ALA A 261 4.86 10.27 -14.31
CA ALA A 261 5.18 9.15 -15.19
C ALA A 261 4.54 7.79 -14.78
N ARG A 262 3.73 7.75 -13.70
CA ARG A 262 3.01 6.56 -13.20
C ARG A 262 3.90 5.32 -13.08
N HIS A 263 3.72 4.30 -13.93
CA HIS A 263 4.50 3.05 -13.88
C HIS A 263 6.00 3.29 -14.05
N ASN A 264 6.39 4.29 -14.85
CA ASN A 264 7.80 4.65 -15.02
C ASN A 264 8.43 5.22 -13.75
N ASN A 265 7.67 5.88 -12.87
CA ASN A 265 8.18 6.25 -11.55
C ASN A 265 8.57 4.99 -10.77
N ILE A 266 7.76 3.93 -10.85
CA ILE A 266 7.98 2.67 -10.12
C ILE A 266 9.13 1.87 -10.74
N VAL A 267 9.21 1.82 -12.08
CA VAL A 267 10.38 1.27 -12.78
C VAL A 267 11.65 1.94 -12.26
N ASN A 268 11.66 3.27 -12.20
CA ASN A 268 12.81 4.02 -11.75
C ASN A 268 13.12 3.81 -10.26
N ALA A 269 12.10 3.72 -9.41
CA ALA A 269 12.25 3.38 -7.99
C ALA A 269 12.88 2.00 -7.79
N ILE A 270 12.45 1.00 -8.56
CA ILE A 270 13.04 -0.36 -8.55
C ILE A 270 14.50 -0.31 -9.00
N GLN A 271 14.83 0.48 -10.03
CA GLN A 271 16.20 0.64 -10.49
C GLN A 271 17.08 1.41 -9.49
N PHE A 272 16.51 2.35 -8.73
CA PHE A 272 17.16 2.96 -7.57
C PHE A 272 17.48 1.91 -6.50
N THR A 273 16.53 1.04 -6.15
CA THR A 273 16.78 -0.07 -5.21
C THR A 273 17.89 -1.00 -5.69
N ARG A 274 17.97 -1.29 -6.99
CA ARG A 274 19.07 -2.07 -7.57
C ARG A 274 20.41 -1.35 -7.53
N ALA A 275 20.43 -0.05 -7.79
CA ALA A 275 21.65 0.75 -7.66
C ALA A 275 22.14 0.80 -6.20
N ALA A 276 21.23 0.90 -5.23
CA ALA A 276 21.55 0.78 -3.81
C ALA A 276 22.15 -0.60 -3.48
N HIS A 277 21.69 -1.66 -4.15
CA HIS A 277 22.19 -3.02 -3.97
C HIS A 277 23.68 -3.21 -4.30
N LEU A 278 24.27 -2.30 -5.06
CA LEU A 278 25.71 -2.30 -5.33
C LEU A 278 26.55 -1.96 -4.09
N HIS A 279 25.93 -1.36 -3.07
CA HIS A 279 26.61 -0.87 -1.87
C HIS A 279 26.09 -1.53 -0.58
N THR A 280 24.80 -1.84 -0.51
CA THR A 280 24.16 -2.39 0.69
C THR A 280 22.96 -3.28 0.33
N LYS A 281 22.44 -4.07 1.27
CA LYS A 281 21.17 -4.77 1.05
C LYS A 281 20.03 -3.75 0.94
N ALA A 282 19.39 -3.66 -0.21
CA ALA A 282 18.21 -2.82 -0.42
C ALA A 282 17.00 -3.64 -0.92
N SER A 283 15.80 -3.25 -0.47
CA SER A 283 14.51 -3.80 -0.91
C SER A 283 13.45 -2.71 -1.10
N ILE A 284 12.43 -2.98 -1.92
CA ILE A 284 11.32 -2.07 -2.20
C ILE A 284 9.97 -2.79 -2.13
N MET A 285 8.94 -2.14 -1.57
CA MET A 285 7.60 -2.73 -1.41
C MET A 285 6.50 -1.68 -1.59
N PRO A 286 5.45 -1.98 -2.38
CA PRO A 286 4.25 -1.14 -2.43
C PRO A 286 3.45 -1.23 -1.13
N LEU A 287 3.01 -0.10 -0.59
CA LEU A 287 2.03 -0.05 0.49
C LEU A 287 0.61 -0.28 -0.05
N ARG A 288 0.31 -1.54 -0.35
CA ARG A 288 -0.98 -1.95 -0.93
C ARG A 288 -2.14 -1.47 -0.03
N GLY A 289 -3.08 -0.76 -0.63
CA GLY A 289 -4.38 -0.48 -0.02
C GLY A 289 -5.39 -1.57 -0.35
N HIS A 290 -6.60 -1.39 0.16
CA HIS A 290 -7.82 -2.00 -0.36
C HIS A 290 -8.91 -0.93 -0.37
N TYR A 291 -9.70 -0.89 -1.43
CA TYR A 291 -11.04 -0.30 -1.45
C TYR A 291 -11.75 -0.90 -2.65
#